data_AF-X1TB81-F1
#
_entry.id   AF-X1TB81-F1
#
_cell.length_a   1.000
_cell.length_b   1.000
_cell.length_c   1.000
_cell.angle_alpha   90.00
_cell.angle_beta   90.00
_cell.angle_gamma   90.00
#
_symmetry.space_group_name_H-M   'P 1'
#
loop_
_entity.id
_entity.type
_entity.pdbx_description
1 polymer ?
#
loop_
_entity_poly.entity_id
_entity_poly.type
_entity_poly.pdbx_seq_one_letter_code
_entity_poly.pdbx_strand_id
1 'polypeptide(L)' 'MQVRCTNCHRPFAINKETVYAALDEIRSEDLSHYNAFCPHCRRANRISPKELKRAAPNWKPEATSTTQSEE' A
#
# COMPACT_ATOMS: atom_id res chain seq x y z
N MET A 1 7.17 -7.39 2.55
CA MET A 1 6.20 -8.40 2.06
C MET A 1 6.58 -8.86 0.67
N GLN A 2 6.16 -10.06 0.25
CA GLN A 2 6.42 -10.57 -1.11
C GLN A 2 5.13 -10.50 -1.94
N VAL A 3 5.21 -9.88 -3.10
CA VAL A 3 4.09 -9.69 -4.02
C VAL A 3 4.41 -10.39 -5.32
N ARG A 4 3.44 -11.11 -5.88
CA ARG A 4 3.57 -11.71 -7.21
C ARG A 4 2.99 -10.76 -8.23
N CYS A 5 3.78 -10.38 -9.23
CA CYS A 5 3.26 -9.53 -10.29
C CYS A 5 2.21 -10.27 -11.13
N THR A 6 1.06 -9.65 -11.41
CA THR A 6 -0.01 -10.23 -12.23
C THR A 6 0.34 -10.32 -13.71
N ASN A 7 1.34 -9.56 -14.16
CA ASN A 7 1.74 -9.49 -15.58
C ASN A 7 2.93 -10.38 -15.93
N CYS A 8 4.04 -10.27 -15.21
CA CYS A 8 5.23 -11.09 -15.49
C CYS A 8 5.36 -12.32 -14.59
N HIS A 9 4.44 -12.49 -13.63
CA HIS A 9 4.42 -13.57 -12.64
C HIS A 9 5.67 -13.68 -11.75
N ARG A 10 6.59 -12.71 -11.85
CA ARG A 10 7.79 -12.65 -11.01
C ARG A 10 7.43 -12.15 -9.61
N PRO A 11 7.92 -12.83 -8.56
CA PRO A 11 7.83 -12.30 -7.21
C PRO A 11 8.76 -11.10 -7.06
N PHE A 12 8.30 -10.09 -6.34
CA PHE A 12 9.13 -8.96 -5.92
C PHE A 12 8.82 -8.63 -4.46
N ALA A 13 9.86 -8.23 -3.72
CA ALA A 13 9.71 -7.81 -2.35
C ALA A 13 9.37 -6.32 -2.29
N ILE A 14 8.45 -5.97 -1.40
CA ILE A 14 8.15 -4.60 -1.02
C ILE A 14 8.65 -4.41 0.42
N ASN A 15 9.46 -3.38 0.62
CA ASN A 15 10.08 -3.09 1.90
C ASN A 15 9.05 -2.59 2.90
N LYS A 16 9.41 -2.68 4.19
CA LYS A 16 8.55 -2.25 5.28
C LYS A 16 8.15 -0.78 5.13
N GLU A 17 9.11 0.08 4.81
CA GLU A 17 8.91 1.52 4.57
C GLU A 17 7.87 1.79 3.48
N THR A 18 7.98 1.08 2.34
CA THR A 18 6.99 1.20 1.26
C THR A 18 5.61 0.71 1.69
N VAL A 19 5.52 -0.31 2.55
CA VAL A 19 4.23 -0.75 3.12
C VAL A 19 3.63 0.32 4.03
N TYR A 20 4.44 0.99 4.86
CA TYR A 20 3.97 2.11 5.70
C TYR A 20 3.46 3.26 4.84
N ALA A 21 4.24 3.70 3.85
CA ALA A 21 3.87 4.76 2.92
C ALA A 21 2.59 4.42 2.14
N ALA A 22 2.47 3.18 1.66
CA ALA A 22 1.28 2.72 0.95
C ALA A 22 0.01 2.75 1.81
N LEU A 23 0.12 2.41 3.09
CA LEU A 23 -1.01 2.47 4.02
C LEU A 23 -1.39 3.90 4.37
N ASP A 24 -0.42 4.79 4.45
CA ASP A 24 -0.62 6.22 4.67
C ASP A 24 -1.32 6.87 3.46
N GLU A 25 -0.81 6.61 2.26
CA GLU A 25 -1.39 7.07 0.98
C GLU A 25 -2.84 6.59 0.83
N ILE A 26 -3.09 5.28 1.01
CA ILE A 26 -4.44 4.72 0.98
C ILE A 26 -5.38 5.47 1.93
N ARG A 27 -4.91 5.79 3.14
CA ARG A 27 -5.75 6.46 4.14
C ARG A 27 -5.93 7.95 3.83
N SER A 28 -4.88 8.64 3.39
CA SER A 28 -4.91 10.07 3.09
C SER A 28 -5.76 10.39 1.86
N GLU A 29 -5.76 9.50 0.88
CA GLU A 29 -6.49 9.66 -0.39
C GLU A 29 -7.77 8.82 -0.47
N ASP A 30 -8.16 8.16 0.63
CA ASP A 30 -9.30 7.23 0.73
C ASP A 30 -9.33 6.17 -0.40
N LEU A 31 -8.16 5.62 -0.74
CA LEU A 31 -8.03 4.64 -1.82
C LEU A 31 -8.46 3.24 -1.39
N SER A 32 -9.14 2.51 -2.26
CA SER A 32 -9.46 1.11 -1.98
C SER A 32 -8.27 0.14 -2.12
N HIS A 33 -7.19 0.57 -2.78
CA HIS A 33 -6.00 -0.24 -3.05
C HIS A 33 -4.76 0.62 -3.33
N TYR A 34 -3.58 0.09 -3.06
CA TYR A 34 -2.29 0.68 -3.43
C TYR A 34 -1.76 0.07 -4.71
N ASN A 35 -1.15 0.88 -5.58
CA ASN A 35 -0.57 0.44 -6.83
C ASN A 35 0.93 0.17 -6.70
N ALA A 36 1.30 -1.08 -6.41
CA ALA A 36 2.70 -1.49 -6.32
C ALA A 36 3.31 -1.77 -7.71
N PHE A 37 4.28 -0.95 -8.12
CA PHE A 37 4.99 -1.13 -9.38
C PHE A 37 6.02 -2.25 -9.31
N CYS A 38 5.94 -3.20 -10.24
CA CYS A 38 6.92 -4.28 -10.34
C CYS A 38 8.28 -3.75 -10.85
N PRO A 39 9.41 -4.05 -10.21
CA PRO A 39 10.73 -3.58 -10.66
C PRO A 39 11.19 -4.19 -11.99
N HIS A 40 10.56 -5.28 -12.44
CA HIS A 40 10.94 -5.97 -13.68
C HIS A 40 10.17 -5.48 -14.91
N CYS A 41 8.84 -5.40 -14.80
CA CYS A 41 7.97 -5.05 -15.93
C CYS A 41 7.29 -3.69 -15.78
N ARG A 42 7.50 -3.00 -14.65
CA ARG A 42 6.88 -1.70 -14.30
C ARG A 42 5.35 -1.70 -14.29
N ARG A 43 4.72 -2.87 -14.25
CA ARG A 43 3.26 -3.00 -14.12
C ARG A 43 2.83 -2.63 -12.71
N ALA A 44 1.76 -1.84 -12.60
CA ALA A 44 1.05 -1.61 -11.35
C ALA A 44 0.29 -2.88 -10.92
N ASN A 45 0.56 -3.34 -9.70
CA ASN A 45 -0.15 -4.45 -9.07
C ASN A 45 -0.97 -3.88 -7.92
N ARG A 46 -2.27 -4.14 -7.94
CA ARG A 46 -3.18 -3.65 -6.90
C ARG A 46 -2.99 -4.48 -5.64
N ILE A 47 -2.72 -3.81 -4.54
CA ILE A 47 -2.59 -4.43 -3.22
C ILE A 47 -3.63 -3.82 -2.31
N SER A 48 -4.47 -4.68 -1.75
CA SER A 48 -5.51 -4.25 -0.83
C SER A 48 -4.90 -3.79 0.50
N PRO A 49 -5.50 -2.78 1.18
CA PRO A 49 -5.04 -2.33 2.49
C PRO A 49 -4.98 -3.47 3.51
N LYS A 50 -5.87 -4.47 3.39
CA LYS A 50 -5.87 -5.66 4.25
C LYS A 50 -4.56 -6.46 4.15
N GLU A 51 -3.98 -6.59 2.96
CA GLU A 51 -2.70 -7.29 2.78
C GLU A 51 -1.53 -6.48 3.33
N LEU A 52 -1.53 -5.17 3.06
CA LEU A 52 -0.52 -4.25 3.60
C LEU A 52 -0.53 -4.25 5.14
N LYS A 53 -1.71 -4.20 5.77
CA LYS A 53 -1.87 -4.28 7.24
C LYS A 53 -1.34 -5.60 7.81
N ARG A 54 -1.51 -6.72 7.11
CA ARG A 54 -0.93 -8.02 7.51
C ARG A 54 0.60 -8.00 7.46
N ALA A 55 1.16 -7.30 6.48
CA ALA A 55 2.60 -7.14 6.33
C ALA A 55 3.23 -6.14 7.33
N ALA A 56 2.43 -5.21 7.86
CA ALA A 56 2.86 -4.22 8.84
C ALA A 56 1.97 -4.28 10.10
N PRO A 57 2.14 -5.30 10.97
CA PRO A 57 1.36 -5.42 12.20
C PRO A 57 1.61 -4.27 13.19
N ASN A 58 2.77 -3.61 13.09
CA ASN A 58 3.15 -2.45 13.89
C ASN A 58 2.80 -1.12 13.20
N TRP A 59 2.04 -1.15 12.10
CA TRP A 59 1.49 0.08 11.51
C TRP A 59 0.39 0.61 12.40
N LYS A 60 0.67 1.74 13.05
CA LYS A 60 -0.34 2.53 13.73
C LYS A 60 -0.72 3.64 12.75
N PRO A 61 -2.01 3.80 12.42
CA PRO A 61 -2.46 5.04 11.83
C PRO A 61 -2.09 6.12 12.85
N GLU A 62 -1.09 6.95 12.58
CA GLU A 62 -0.91 8.16 13.37
C GLU A 62 -2.24 8.89 13.27
N ALA A 63 -2.91 9.11 14.39
CA ALA A 63 -4.24 9.66 14.40
C ALA A 63 -4.18 11.06 13.78
N THR A 64 -4.39 11.15 12.47
CA THR A 64 -4.70 12.39 11.77
C THR A 64 -6.06 12.84 12.30
N SER A 65 -6.02 13.51 13.44
CA SER A 65 -7.04 14.43 13.90
C SER A 65 -7.01 15.64 12.97
N THR A 66 -7.70 15.58 11.83
CA THR A 66 -8.09 16.74 11.02
C THR A 66 -9.25 16.26 10.14
N THR A 67 -10.50 16.42 10.58
CA THR A 67 -11.34 17.56 10.18
C THR A 67 -11.32 17.76 8.66
N GLN A 68 -12.21 17.07 7.96
CA GLN A 68 -12.86 17.61 6.76
C GLN A 68 -14.21 18.14 7.27
N SER A 69 -14.31 19.37 7.75
CA SER A 69 -14.59 20.58 6.97
C SER A 69 -15.81 20.41 6.05
N GLU A 70 -16.95 20.83 6.59
CA GLU A 70 -18.08 21.46 5.90
C GLU A 70 -17.66 22.29 4.68
N GLU A 71 -18.39 22.13 3.57
CA GLU A 71 -19.03 23.25 2.84
C GLU A 71 -20.23 22.74 2.03
#